data_AF-A0A7I9V8J6-F1
#
_entry.id   AF-A0A7I9V8J6-F1
#
_cell.length_a   1.000
_cell.length_b   1.000
_cell.length_c   1.000
_cell.angle_alpha   90.00
_cell.angle_beta   90.00
_cell.angle_gamma   90.00
#
_symmetry.space_group_name_H-M   'P 1'
#
loop_
_entity.id
_entity.type
_entity.pdbx_description
1 polymer ?
#
loop_
_entity_poly.entity_id
_entity_poly.type
_entity_poly.pdbx_seq_one_letter_code
_entity_poly.pdbx_strand_id
1 'polypeptide(L)'
;MSAVPSASPATSTATRSGARVVVTRTDDVIDGAEPVVAVMVDDGEILSFTPATAAHLSGMLVRAATAEIAVKIRVTNSYPDRSFEHTYDVVAPAPRDDEDVYDWCYDHLWQYTGEGPQYANVPAAYEVEILSAPTPFTHLIGLKIDSYG
;
A
#
# COMPACT_ATOMS: atom_id res chain seq x y z
N MET A 1 -38.31 18.01 -20.32
CA MET A 1 -38.58 17.02 -19.26
C MET A 1 -37.55 17.28 -18.17
N SER A 2 -37.98 17.63 -16.96
CA SER A 2 -37.08 17.91 -15.83
C SER A 2 -36.79 16.58 -15.14
N ALA A 3 -35.55 16.12 -15.17
CA ALA A 3 -35.16 14.91 -14.44
C ALA A 3 -35.25 15.20 -12.94
N VAL A 4 -35.92 14.32 -12.21
CA VAL A 4 -35.93 14.37 -10.75
C VAL A 4 -34.49 14.09 -10.29
N PRO A 5 -33.86 14.96 -9.48
CA PRO A 5 -32.52 14.68 -8.96
C PRO A 5 -32.56 13.36 -8.19
N SER A 6 -31.75 12.39 -8.59
CA SER A 6 -31.60 11.16 -7.83
C SER A 6 -30.89 11.52 -6.54
N ALA A 7 -31.50 11.27 -5.38
CA ALA A 7 -30.82 11.54 -4.12
C ALA A 7 -29.51 10.74 -4.06
N SER A 8 -28.38 11.44 -3.96
CA SER A 8 -27.05 10.85 -3.84
C SER A 8 -27.01 9.81 -2.70
N PRO A 9 -26.50 8.59 -2.94
CA PRO A 9 -26.34 7.60 -1.88
C PRO A 9 -25.47 8.18 -0.76
N ALA A 10 -25.96 8.10 0.47
CA ALA A 10 -25.26 8.58 1.66
C ALA A 10 -25.15 7.48 2.72
N THR A 11 -23.93 7.25 3.23
CA THR A 11 -23.68 6.40 4.40
C THR A 11 -23.23 7.28 5.56
N SER A 12 -23.73 7.06 6.77
CA SER A 12 -23.32 7.86 7.94
C SER A 12 -22.98 6.99 9.15
N THR A 13 -22.00 7.42 9.95
CA THR A 13 -21.65 6.80 11.22
C THR A 13 -21.38 7.86 12.30
N ALA A 14 -21.53 7.49 13.57
CA ALA A 14 -21.21 8.35 14.71
C ALA A 14 -19.82 8.01 15.26
N THR A 15 -19.03 9.04 15.52
CA THR A 15 -17.73 8.92 16.19
C THR A 15 -17.91 8.72 17.71
N ARG A 16 -16.84 8.29 18.39
CA ARG A 16 -16.83 8.10 19.84
C ARG A 16 -17.13 9.39 20.63
N SER A 17 -16.85 10.57 20.06
CA SER A 17 -17.14 11.87 20.66
C SER A 17 -18.56 12.38 20.37
N GLY A 18 -19.37 11.62 19.62
CA GLY A 18 -20.74 11.98 19.26
C GLY A 18 -20.87 12.76 17.94
N ALA A 19 -19.76 13.13 17.29
CA ALA A 19 -19.80 13.77 15.98
C ALA A 19 -20.22 12.77 14.89
N ARG A 20 -21.06 13.19 13.95
CA ARG A 20 -21.51 12.40 12.81
C ARG A 20 -20.61 12.64 11.61
N VAL A 21 -20.22 11.56 10.95
CA VAL A 21 -19.55 11.59 9.66
C VAL A 21 -20.55 11.09 8.62
N VAL A 22 -20.76 11.89 7.58
CA VAL A 22 -21.60 11.52 6.43
C VAL A 22 -20.73 11.47 5.19
N VAL A 23 -20.80 10.35 4.47
CA VAL A 23 -20.14 10.17 3.18
C VAL A 23 -21.21 10.13 2.10
N THR A 24 -21.13 11.05 1.15
CA THR A 24 -22.08 11.18 0.05
C THR A 24 -21.35 11.07 -1.29
N ARG A 25 -21.90 10.27 -2.22
CA ARG A 25 -21.41 10.18 -3.60
C ARG A 25 -22.40 10.85 -4.54
N THR A 26 -21.94 11.85 -5.29
CA THR A 26 -22.76 12.55 -6.29
C THR A 26 -22.35 12.12 -7.69
N ASP A 27 -23.27 11.42 -8.35
CA ASP A 27 -23.10 10.92 -9.72
C ASP A 27 -23.74 11.83 -10.78
N ASP A 28 -24.47 12.87 -10.38
CA ASP A 28 -25.04 13.89 -11.29
C ASP A 28 -23.93 14.83 -11.79
N VAL A 29 -23.25 14.43 -12.86
CA VAL A 29 -22.12 15.17 -13.45
C VAL A 29 -22.36 15.52 -14.92
N ILE A 30 -21.76 16.62 -15.37
CA ILE A 30 -21.76 17.02 -16.80
C ILE A 30 -20.93 16.04 -17.65
N ASP A 31 -21.20 15.96 -18.95
CA ASP A 31 -20.45 15.10 -19.87
C ASP A 31 -18.94 15.36 -19.80
N GLY A 32 -18.17 14.30 -19.53
CA GLY A 32 -16.71 14.34 -19.40
C GLY A 32 -16.17 14.70 -18.01
N ALA A 33 -17.04 14.99 -17.03
CA ALA A 33 -16.63 15.21 -15.64
C ALA A 33 -16.69 13.91 -14.80
N GLU A 34 -15.86 13.82 -13.76
CA GLU A 34 -15.87 12.70 -12.81
C GLU A 34 -16.87 12.95 -11.65
N PRO A 35 -17.53 11.90 -11.13
CA PRO A 35 -18.33 11.95 -9.90
C PRO A 35 -17.55 12.54 -8.72
N VAL A 36 -18.24 13.09 -7.72
CA VAL A 36 -17.56 13.62 -6.51
C VAL A 36 -17.94 12.81 -5.28
N VAL A 37 -16.96 12.54 -4.41
CA VAL A 37 -17.17 11.96 -3.08
C VAL A 37 -16.90 13.05 -2.05
N ALA A 38 -17.87 13.31 -1.18
CA ALA A 38 -17.77 14.31 -0.12
C ALA A 38 -17.85 13.66 1.27
N VAL A 39 -17.02 14.15 2.19
CA VAL A 39 -17.09 13.85 3.61
C VAL A 39 -17.55 15.12 4.33
N MET A 40 -18.63 15.00 5.10
CA MET A 40 -19.19 16.09 5.90
C MET A 40 -19.09 15.75 7.38
N VAL A 41 -18.67 16.73 8.17
CA VAL A 41 -18.64 16.70 9.64
C VAL A 41 -19.74 17.62 10.19
N ASP A 42 -20.17 17.39 11.43
CA ASP A 42 -21.31 18.09 12.06
C ASP A 42 -21.18 19.62 12.15
N ASP A 43 -19.98 20.17 12.08
CA ASP A 43 -19.73 21.61 12.01
C ASP A 43 -20.03 22.21 10.62
N GLY A 44 -20.42 21.38 9.66
CA GLY A 44 -20.77 21.78 8.29
C GLY A 44 -19.56 21.90 7.38
N GLU A 45 -18.35 21.51 7.83
CA GLU A 45 -17.19 21.42 6.94
C GLU A 45 -17.39 20.27 5.93
N ILE A 46 -17.17 20.57 4.66
CA ILE A 46 -17.29 19.63 3.56
C ILE A 46 -15.95 19.51 2.86
N LEU A 47 -15.40 18.30 2.85
CA LEU A 47 -14.22 17.95 2.09
C LEU A 47 -14.62 17.09 0.89
N SER A 48 -14.40 17.61 -0.32
CA SER A 48 -14.82 16.98 -1.57
C SER A 48 -13.64 16.52 -2.40
N PHE A 49 -13.75 15.33 -2.98
CA PHE A 49 -12.72 14.69 -3.78
C PHE A 49 -13.29 14.16 -5.09
N THR A 50 -12.50 14.13 -6.15
CA THR A 50 -12.78 13.23 -7.28
C THR A 50 -12.66 11.77 -6.82
N PRO A 51 -13.23 10.77 -7.54
CA PRO A 51 -13.22 9.39 -7.09
C PRO A 51 -11.80 8.84 -7.07
N ALA A 52 -10.96 9.27 -8.03
CA ALA A 52 -9.54 8.94 -8.06
C ALA A 52 -8.79 9.49 -6.83
N THR A 53 -9.03 10.75 -6.48
CA THR A 53 -8.39 11.37 -5.29
C THR A 53 -8.88 10.72 -4.00
N ALA A 54 -10.18 10.39 -3.91
CA ALA A 54 -10.74 9.66 -2.77
C ALA A 54 -10.12 8.27 -2.62
N ALA A 55 -9.90 7.56 -3.73
CA ALA A 55 -9.24 6.25 -3.73
C ALA A 55 -7.78 6.35 -3.27
N HIS A 56 -7.04 7.36 -3.74
CA HIS A 56 -5.67 7.61 -3.27
C HIS A 56 -5.61 7.93 -1.78
N LEU A 57 -6.48 8.82 -1.29
CA LEU A 57 -6.57 9.14 0.13
C LEU A 57 -6.93 7.90 0.97
N SER A 58 -7.89 7.09 0.51
CA SER A 58 -8.21 5.83 1.17
C SER A 58 -6.99 4.91 1.24
N GLY A 59 -6.19 4.84 0.17
CA GLY A 59 -4.94 4.08 0.15
C GLY A 59 -3.93 4.59 1.18
N MET A 60 -3.75 5.90 1.29
CA MET A 60 -2.87 6.53 2.29
C MET A 60 -3.32 6.22 3.72
N LEU A 61 -4.62 6.35 4.00
CA LEU A 61 -5.18 6.06 5.32
C LEU A 61 -5.01 4.58 5.70
N VAL A 62 -5.21 3.66 4.75
CA VAL A 62 -4.98 2.24 4.99
C VAL A 62 -3.50 1.97 5.28
N ARG A 63 -2.57 2.55 4.51
CA ARG A 63 -1.14 2.40 4.79
C ARG A 63 -0.77 2.93 6.17
N ALA A 64 -1.22 4.14 6.52
CA ALA A 64 -0.97 4.75 7.83
C ALA A 64 -1.52 3.92 9.01
N ALA A 65 -2.59 3.16 8.79
CA ALA A 65 -3.20 2.28 9.80
C ALA A 65 -2.62 0.85 9.83
N THR A 66 -1.81 0.47 8.84
CA THR A 66 -1.27 -0.89 8.72
C THR A 66 0.05 -0.98 9.46
N ALA A 67 0.16 -1.89 10.43
CA ALA A 67 1.39 -2.07 11.20
C ALA A 67 2.38 -3.03 10.51
N GLU A 68 1.87 -4.09 9.88
CA GLU A 68 2.66 -5.14 9.22
C GLU A 68 2.03 -5.52 7.87
N ILE A 69 2.87 -5.91 6.93
CA ILE A 69 2.47 -6.42 5.62
C ILE A 69 3.04 -7.81 5.39
N ALA A 70 2.24 -8.66 4.73
CA ALA A 70 2.70 -9.94 4.21
C ALA A 70 3.15 -9.74 2.76
N VAL A 71 4.44 -9.97 2.49
CA VAL A 71 5.03 -9.93 1.16
C VAL A 71 5.52 -11.30 0.75
N LYS A 72 5.43 -11.60 -0.54
CA LYS A 72 6.06 -12.79 -1.11
C LYS A 72 7.36 -12.37 -1.76
N ILE A 73 8.47 -12.96 -1.32
CA ILE A 73 9.79 -12.66 -1.84
C ILE A 73 10.37 -13.84 -2.59
N ARG A 74 11.18 -13.56 -3.60
CA ARG A 74 12.05 -14.51 -4.28
C ARG A 74 13.49 -14.23 -3.90
N VAL A 75 14.20 -15.27 -3.50
CA VAL A 75 15.64 -15.24 -3.21
C VAL A 75 16.37 -16.07 -4.23
N THR A 76 17.27 -15.46 -4.96
CA THR A 76 18.12 -16.11 -5.97
C THR A 76 19.59 -15.91 -5.64
N ASN A 77 20.42 -16.79 -6.18
CA ASN A 77 21.87 -16.64 -6.15
C ASN A 77 22.43 -16.34 -7.55
N SER A 78 23.60 -15.71 -7.58
CA SER A 78 24.29 -15.38 -8.83
C SER A 78 25.56 -16.22 -9.04
N TYR A 79 25.64 -17.43 -8.47
CA TYR A 79 26.81 -18.28 -8.64
C TYR A 79 26.92 -18.86 -10.06
N PRO A 80 28.12 -18.90 -10.67
CA PRO A 80 28.30 -19.42 -12.03
C PRO A 80 28.02 -20.92 -12.17
N ASP A 81 28.25 -21.71 -11.12
CA ASP A 81 28.24 -23.17 -11.14
C ASP A 81 27.01 -23.78 -10.44
N ARG A 82 26.19 -22.96 -9.77
CA ARG A 82 25.01 -23.41 -9.01
C ARG A 82 23.93 -22.35 -9.02
N SER A 83 22.72 -22.72 -9.44
CA SER A 83 21.53 -21.90 -9.23
C SER A 83 20.71 -22.42 -8.05
N PHE A 84 20.22 -21.50 -7.22
CA PHE A 84 19.10 -21.76 -6.35
C PHE A 84 18.07 -20.64 -6.50
N GLU A 85 16.82 -21.01 -6.29
CA GLU A 85 15.71 -20.09 -6.22
C GLU A 85 14.79 -20.58 -5.10
N HIS A 86 14.52 -19.69 -4.15
CA HIS A 86 13.58 -19.93 -3.08
C HIS A 86 12.55 -18.83 -3.04
N THR A 87 11.34 -19.19 -2.60
CA THR A 87 10.25 -18.25 -2.41
C THR A 87 9.78 -18.34 -0.98
N TYR A 88 9.62 -17.19 -0.34
CA TYR A 88 9.18 -17.09 1.04
C TYR A 88 7.99 -16.14 1.14
N ASP A 89 7.06 -16.47 2.03
CA ASP A 89 6.08 -15.54 2.53
C ASP A 89 6.65 -14.92 3.81
N VAL A 90 6.81 -13.60 3.81
CA VAL A 90 7.47 -12.82 4.85
C VAL A 90 6.48 -11.81 5.42
N VAL A 91 6.44 -11.72 6.74
CA VAL A 91 5.74 -10.63 7.43
C VAL A 91 6.79 -9.62 7.88
N ALA A 92 6.62 -8.36 7.47
CA ALA A 92 7.51 -7.26 7.81
C ALA A 92 6.69 -6.04 8.26
N PRO A 93 7.27 -5.10 9.03
CA PRO A 93 6.63 -3.83 9.32
C PRO A 93 6.19 -3.13 8.03
N ALA A 94 5.02 -2.51 8.02
CA ALA A 94 4.59 -1.74 6.86
C ALA A 94 5.50 -0.51 6.71
N PRO A 95 6.03 -0.22 5.50
CA PRO A 95 6.82 0.99 5.28
C PRO A 95 5.97 2.22 5.55
N ARG A 96 6.55 3.20 6.25
CA ARG A 96 5.87 4.48 6.47
C ARG A 96 5.94 5.34 5.20
N ASP A 97 4.96 6.22 5.02
CA ASP A 97 4.90 7.10 3.85
C ASP A 97 6.11 8.07 3.76
N ASP A 98 6.83 8.31 4.86
CA ASP A 98 8.03 9.15 4.94
C ASP A 98 9.36 8.37 4.89
N GLU A 99 9.30 7.05 4.77
CA GLU A 99 10.46 6.16 4.74
C GLU A 99 10.92 5.90 3.30
N ASP A 100 12.24 5.83 3.08
CA ASP A 100 12.77 5.40 1.79
C ASP A 100 12.55 3.88 1.62
N VAL A 101 11.90 3.50 0.51
CA VAL A 101 11.51 2.11 0.27
C VAL A 101 12.72 1.18 0.07
N TYR A 102 13.87 1.70 -0.35
CA TYR A 102 15.11 0.92 -0.47
C TYR A 102 15.76 0.71 0.90
N ASP A 103 15.77 1.73 1.77
CA ASP A 103 16.22 1.58 3.15
C ASP A 103 15.34 0.58 3.92
N TRP A 104 14.01 0.70 3.80
CA TRP A 104 13.06 -0.26 4.37
C TRP A 104 13.32 -1.70 3.88
N CYS A 105 13.54 -1.84 2.57
CA CYS A 105 13.87 -3.10 1.94
C CYS A 105 15.14 -3.68 2.58
N TYR A 106 16.21 -2.89 2.69
CA TYR A 106 17.45 -3.30 3.32
C TYR A 106 17.23 -3.74 4.78
N ASP A 107 16.58 -2.91 5.60
CA ASP A 107 16.39 -3.19 7.03
C ASP A 107 15.59 -4.47 7.32
N HIS A 108 14.64 -4.82 6.44
CA HIS A 108 13.71 -5.92 6.70
C HIS A 108 13.92 -7.16 5.86
N LEU A 109 14.43 -7.01 4.63
CA LEU A 109 14.55 -8.11 3.68
C LEU A 109 15.98 -8.57 3.47
N TRP A 110 16.99 -7.77 3.85
CA TRP A 110 18.40 -8.14 3.75
C TRP A 110 18.70 -9.49 4.42
N GLN A 111 18.13 -9.77 5.59
CA GLN A 111 18.35 -11.05 6.27
C GLN A 111 18.00 -12.30 5.42
N TYR A 112 17.16 -12.15 4.38
CA TYR A 112 16.79 -13.21 3.46
C TYR A 112 17.74 -13.36 2.27
N THR A 113 18.65 -12.40 2.03
CA THR A 113 19.74 -12.50 1.04
C THR A 113 20.79 -13.52 1.48
N GLY A 114 20.45 -14.58 2.22
CA GLY A 114 21.41 -15.61 2.61
C GLY A 114 22.51 -15.13 3.58
N GLU A 115 22.31 -14.04 4.33
CA GLU A 115 23.12 -13.69 5.52
C GLU A 115 22.55 -14.26 6.83
N GLY A 116 21.71 -15.31 6.77
CA GLY A 116 21.38 -16.09 7.96
C GLY A 116 22.65 -16.69 8.60
N PRO A 117 22.67 -16.98 9.92
CA PRO A 117 23.88 -17.43 10.63
C PRO A 117 24.62 -18.59 9.95
N GLN A 118 23.90 -19.46 9.23
CA GLN A 118 24.47 -20.59 8.50
C GLN A 118 25.26 -20.23 7.22
N TYR A 119 25.15 -19.01 6.70
CA TYR A 119 25.72 -18.60 5.39
C TYR A 119 26.56 -17.31 5.45
N ALA A 120 26.64 -16.64 6.62
CA ALA A 120 27.38 -15.39 6.86
C ALA A 120 28.89 -15.40 6.51
N ASN A 121 29.49 -16.57 6.22
CA ASN A 121 30.91 -16.70 5.88
C ASN A 121 31.15 -17.15 4.43
N VAL A 122 30.13 -17.13 3.58
CA VAL A 122 30.25 -17.51 2.17
C VAL A 122 30.11 -16.26 1.32
N PRO A 123 31.12 -15.88 0.50
CA PRO A 123 30.97 -14.77 -0.44
C PRO A 123 29.93 -15.18 -1.49
N ALA A 124 28.73 -14.64 -1.34
CA ALA A 124 27.58 -14.98 -2.14
C ALA A 124 26.83 -13.70 -2.51
N ALA A 125 26.62 -13.49 -3.81
CA ALA A 125 25.66 -12.52 -4.30
C ALA A 125 24.28 -13.18 -4.27
N TYR A 126 23.44 -12.73 -3.33
CA TYR A 126 22.07 -13.17 -3.22
C TYR A 126 21.16 -11.97 -3.46
N GLU A 127 20.18 -12.12 -4.35
CA GLU A 127 19.20 -11.10 -4.68
C GLU A 127 17.87 -11.49 -4.04
N VAL A 128 17.22 -10.53 -3.37
CA VAL A 128 15.84 -10.63 -2.88
C VAL A 128 14.96 -9.71 -3.71
N GLU A 129 13.91 -10.25 -4.30
CA GLU A 129 12.90 -9.51 -5.07
C GLU A 129 11.51 -9.68 -4.46
N ILE A 130 10.76 -8.60 -4.31
CA ILE A 130 9.35 -8.66 -3.89
C ILE A 130 8.46 -9.04 -5.08
N LEU A 131 7.82 -10.20 -5.02
CA LEU A 131 6.92 -10.71 -6.06
C LEU A 131 5.47 -10.27 -5.87
N SER A 132 5.03 -10.10 -4.62
CA SER A 132 3.68 -9.63 -4.32
C SER A 132 3.62 -8.91 -2.98
N ALA A 133 2.75 -7.90 -2.91
CA ALA A 133 2.43 -7.14 -1.72
C ALA A 133 0.91 -6.86 -1.65
N PRO A 134 0.35 -6.50 -0.49
CA PRO A 134 -1.05 -6.11 -0.37
C PRO A 134 -1.37 -4.90 -1.23
N THR A 135 -2.63 -4.74 -1.65
CA THR A 135 -3.05 -3.70 -2.61
C THR A 135 -2.56 -2.27 -2.29
N PRO A 136 -2.59 -1.79 -1.04
CA PRO A 136 -2.07 -0.45 -0.71
C PRO A 136 -0.55 -0.30 -0.92
N PHE A 137 0.19 -1.41 -1.00
CA PHE A 137 1.64 -1.52 -1.05
C PHE A 137 2.15 -2.16 -2.36
N THR A 138 1.33 -2.21 -3.42
CA THR A 138 1.74 -2.81 -4.71
C THR A 138 2.95 -2.12 -5.35
N HIS A 139 3.23 -0.88 -4.98
CA HIS A 139 4.41 -0.14 -5.44
C HIS A 139 5.74 -0.76 -4.96
N LEU A 140 5.71 -1.67 -3.97
CA LEU A 140 6.88 -2.43 -3.52
C LEU A 140 7.24 -3.59 -4.47
N ILE A 141 6.30 -4.03 -5.30
CA ILE A 141 6.51 -5.18 -6.19
C ILE A 141 7.60 -4.84 -7.21
N GLY A 142 8.57 -5.75 -7.35
CA GLY A 142 9.73 -5.59 -8.23
C GLY A 142 10.90 -4.83 -7.60
N LEU A 143 10.76 -4.32 -6.37
CA LEU A 143 11.93 -3.84 -5.62
C LEU A 143 12.89 -5.00 -5.34
N LYS A 144 14.18 -4.69 -5.48
CA LYS A 144 15.28 -5.64 -5.36
C LYS A 144 16.33 -5.12 -4.40
N ILE A 145 16.91 -6.04 -3.65
CA ILE A 145 18.11 -5.81 -2.84
C ILE A 145 19.04 -6.95 -3.15
N ASP A 146 20.31 -6.66 -3.28
CA ASP A 146 21.33 -7.68 -3.39
C ASP A 146 22.35 -7.53 -2.27
N SER A 147 23.04 -8.63 -1.92
CA SER A 147 24.03 -8.65 -0.85
C SER A 147 25.35 -7.93 -1.17
N TYR A 148 25.46 -7.27 -2.33
CA TYR A 148 26.61 -6.47 -2.73
C TYR A 148 26.28 -4.98 -2.54
N GLY A 149 27.02 -4.30 -1.67
CA GLY A 149 26.91 -2.84 -1.53
C GLY A 149 27.18 -2.08 -2.83
#